data_AF-A0A2V8UKL0-F1
#
_entry.id   AF-A0A2V8UKL0-F1
#
_cell.length_a   1.000
_cell.length_b   1.000
_cell.length_c   1.000
_cell.angle_alpha   90.00
_cell.angle_beta   90.00
_cell.angle_gamma   90.00
#
_symmetry.space_group_name_H-M   'P 1'
#
loop_
_entity.id
_entity.type
_entity.pdbx_description
1 polymer ?
#
loop_
_entity_poly.entity_id
_entity_poly.type
_entity_poly.pdbx_seq_one_letter_code
_entity_poly.pdbx_strand_id
1 'polypeptide(L)'
;MPRLQKLYERYKNRPDFQLLSLNMDDNPGLVEPFMKEHKLTFPVLPAYSYVQDTLHIYGIPQNWIVNSKGVVRLKGIGYDSSEKFEEGMTEAVEKYKPEGGAVAAQSSSQ
;
A
#
# COMPACT_ATOMS: atom_id res chain seq x y z
N MET A 1 -13.05 -3.32 2.07
CA MET A 1 -12.53 -2.33 1.09
C MET A 1 -12.43 -2.94 -0.32
N PRO A 2 -13.52 -2.98 -1.11
CA PRO A 2 -13.54 -3.71 -2.38
C PRO A 2 -12.56 -3.17 -3.45
N ARG A 3 -12.43 -1.84 -3.55
CA ARG A 3 -11.57 -1.20 -4.56
C ARG A 3 -10.07 -1.46 -4.32
N LEU A 4 -9.64 -1.36 -3.06
CA LEU A 4 -8.25 -1.66 -2.69
C LEU A 4 -7.90 -3.14 -2.93
N GLN A 5 -8.83 -4.04 -2.62
CA GLN A 5 -8.68 -5.46 -2.93
C GLN A 5 -8.52 -5.70 -4.43
N LYS A 6 -9.34 -5.06 -5.28
CA LYS A 6 -9.24 -5.16 -6.74
C LYS A 6 -7.90 -4.64 -7.27
N LEU A 7 -7.39 -3.53 -6.71
CA LEU A 7 -6.07 -3.00 -7.04
C LEU A 7 -4.96 -3.99 -6.66
N TYR A 8 -5.03 -4.57 -5.46
CA TYR A 8 -4.07 -5.59 -5.02
C TYR A 8 -4.08 -6.80 -5.95
N GLU A 9 -5.25 -7.36 -6.24
CA GLU A 9 -5.39 -8.51 -7.14
C GLU A 9 -4.82 -8.26 -8.55
N ARG A 10 -4.97 -7.04 -9.06
CA ARG A 10 -4.39 -6.64 -10.36
C ARG A 10 -2.87 -6.71 -10.38
N TYR A 11 -2.22 -6.38 -9.27
CA TYR A 11 -0.77 -6.13 -9.24
C TYR A 11 0.04 -7.11 -8.37
N LYS A 12 -0.60 -7.95 -7.56
CA LYS A 12 0.07 -8.83 -6.58
C LYS A 12 1.13 -9.79 -7.16
N ASN A 13 1.03 -10.12 -8.44
CA ASN A 13 1.97 -11.02 -9.12
C ASN A 13 3.13 -10.28 -9.82
N ARG A 14 3.17 -8.95 -9.73
CA ARG A 14 4.24 -8.15 -10.32
C ARG A 14 5.42 -8.04 -9.37
N PRO A 15 6.65 -8.34 -9.83
CA PRO A 15 7.84 -8.25 -8.99
C PRO A 15 8.23 -6.79 -8.68
N ASP A 16 7.70 -5.82 -9.42
CA ASP A 16 8.00 -4.40 -9.29
C ASP A 16 6.93 -3.62 -8.49
N PHE A 17 5.98 -4.31 -7.86
CA PHE A 17 4.91 -3.71 -7.08
C PHE A 17 4.67 -4.43 -5.76
N GLN A 18 4.50 -3.65 -4.68
CA GLN A 18 4.04 -4.14 -3.39
C GLN A 18 3.01 -3.17 -2.82
N LEU A 19 1.89 -3.72 -2.35
CA LEU A 19 0.90 -2.97 -1.58
C LEU A 19 1.09 -3.30 -0.10
N LEU A 20 1.19 -2.27 0.74
CA LEU A 20 1.23 -2.40 2.19
C LEU A 20 0.13 -1.51 2.78
N SER A 21 -0.72 -2.09 3.62
CA SER A 21 -1.66 -1.33 4.44
C SER A 21 -1.07 -1.15 5.84
N LEU A 22 -1.14 0.06 6.38
CA LEU A 22 -0.72 0.36 7.75
C LEU A 22 -1.96 0.42 8.63
N ASN A 23 -2.12 -0.56 9.51
CA ASN A 23 -3.19 -0.58 10.50
C ASN A 23 -2.84 0.35 11.65
N MET A 24 -3.75 1.28 11.95
CA MET A 24 -3.59 2.25 13.02
C MET A 24 -4.53 2.01 14.20
N ASP A 25 -5.20 0.86 14.26
CA ASP A 25 -5.91 0.43 15.46
C ASP A 25 -4.91 -0.04 16.52
N ASP A 26 -5.20 0.29 17.78
CA ASP A 26 -4.39 -0.06 18.95
C ASP A 26 -4.43 -1.55 19.29
N ASN A 27 -5.49 -2.25 18.84
CA ASN A 27 -5.65 -3.69 19.01
C ASN A 27 -5.37 -4.45 17.70
N PRO A 28 -4.15 -4.98 17.48
CA PRO A 28 -3.83 -5.75 16.29
C PRO A 28 -4.61 -7.07 16.18
N GLY A 29 -5.17 -7.58 17.28
CA GLY A 29 -5.97 -8.81 17.30
C GLY A 29 -7.28 -8.71 16.51
N LEU A 30 -7.74 -7.50 16.19
CA LEU A 30 -8.96 -7.28 15.40
C LEU A 30 -8.70 -7.29 13.88
N VAL A 31 -7.44 -7.19 13.45
CA VAL A 31 -7.08 -7.11 12.03
C VAL A 31 -7.44 -8.40 11.29
N GLU A 32 -7.00 -9.56 11.79
CA GLU A 32 -7.23 -10.84 11.12
C GLU A 32 -8.74 -11.19 10.99
N PRO A 33 -9.57 -11.04 12.05
CA PRO A 33 -11.02 -11.22 11.92
C PRO A 33 -11.63 -10.33 10.84
N PHE A 34 -11.31 -9.04 10.82
CA PHE A 34 -11.83 -8.08 9.83
C PHE A 34 -11.43 -8.48 8.40
N MET A 35 -10.18 -8.86 8.19
CA MET A 35 -9.68 -9.30 6.88
C MET A 35 -10.42 -10.55 6.39
N LYS A 36 -10.67 -11.53 7.28
CA LYS A 36 -11.43 -12.75 6.96
C LYS A 36 -12.88 -12.45 6.63
N GLU A 37 -13.56 -11.67 7.46
CA GLU A 37 -14.96 -11.28 7.27
C GLU A 37 -15.18 -10.61 5.90
N HIS A 38 -14.28 -9.70 5.52
CA HIS A 38 -14.38 -8.95 4.28
C HIS A 38 -13.65 -9.58 3.09
N LYS A 39 -13.10 -10.79 3.25
CA LYS A 39 -12.37 -11.55 2.21
C LYS A 39 -11.22 -10.74 1.59
N LEU A 40 -10.49 -10.02 2.43
CA LEU A 40 -9.37 -9.19 2.02
C LEU A 40 -8.07 -10.00 2.13
N THR A 41 -7.17 -9.84 1.15
CA THR A 41 -5.93 -10.63 1.06
C THR A 41 -4.67 -9.79 0.90
N PHE A 42 -4.80 -8.46 0.88
CA PHE A 42 -3.64 -7.58 0.85
C PHE A 42 -2.90 -7.59 2.20
N PRO A 43 -1.57 -7.36 2.21
CA PRO A 43 -0.80 -7.29 3.44
C PRO A 43 -1.22 -6.12 4.33
N VAL A 44 -1.32 -6.38 5.64
CA VAL A 44 -1.61 -5.37 6.67
C VAL A 44 -0.53 -5.44 7.74
N LEU A 45 0.07 -4.31 8.05
CA LEU A 45 1.09 -4.16 9.08
C LEU A 45 0.48 -3.44 10.30
N PRO A 46 0.55 -4.01 11.51
CA PRO A 46 0.28 -3.27 12.74
C PRO A 46 1.27 -2.12 12.87
N ALA A 47 0.78 -0.88 12.76
CA ALA A 47 1.62 0.30 12.60
C ALA A 47 1.18 1.47 13.48
N TYR A 48 0.40 1.21 14.55
CA TYR A 48 -0.13 2.25 15.45
C TYR A 48 0.92 3.28 15.87
N SER A 49 2.00 2.85 16.52
CA SER A 49 3.06 3.75 16.99
C SER A 49 3.81 4.41 15.83
N TYR A 50 4.09 3.68 14.75
CA TYR A 50 4.76 4.24 13.59
C TYR A 50 3.94 5.38 12.94
N VAL A 51 2.62 5.19 12.82
CA VAL A 51 1.72 6.21 12.27
C VAL A 51 1.63 7.42 13.19
N GLN A 52 1.46 7.19 14.50
CA GLN A 52 1.34 8.25 15.51
C GLN A 52 2.64 9.05 15.68
N ASP A 53 3.76 8.36 15.86
CA ASP A 53 5.02 8.96 16.31
C ASP A 53 5.92 9.41 15.16
N THR A 54 5.78 8.80 13.97
CA THR A 54 6.66 9.06 12.82
C THR A 54 5.93 9.78 11.69
N LEU A 55 4.79 9.24 11.23
CA LEU A 55 4.13 9.76 10.02
C LEU A 55 3.32 11.04 10.24
N HIS A 56 2.93 11.34 11.49
CA HIS A 56 2.18 12.54 11.86
C HIS A 56 1.01 12.84 10.89
N ILE A 57 0.17 11.84 10.64
CA ILE A 57 -0.91 11.94 9.65
C ILE A 57 -2.03 12.87 10.12
N TYR A 58 -2.52 13.74 9.24
CA TYR A 58 -3.56 14.74 9.56
C TYR A 58 -5.00 14.31 9.22
N GLY A 59 -5.22 13.04 8.84
CA GLY A 59 -6.54 12.55 8.45
C GLY A 59 -6.48 11.19 7.75
N ILE A 60 -7.61 10.48 7.72
CA ILE A 60 -7.73 9.14 7.13
C ILE A 60 -8.80 9.12 6.02
N PRO A 61 -8.64 8.24 5.00
CA PRO A 61 -7.43 7.48 4.69
C PRO A 61 -6.31 8.38 4.14
N GLN A 62 -5.06 7.90 4.20
CA GLN A 62 -3.93 8.46 3.46
C GLN A 62 -3.27 7.37 2.63
N ASN A 63 -2.98 7.69 1.37
CA ASN A 63 -2.34 6.79 0.42
C ASN A 63 -1.06 7.43 -0.09
N TRP A 64 -0.02 6.62 -0.27
CA TRP A 64 1.24 7.07 -0.83
C TRP A 64 1.70 6.14 -1.94
N ILE A 65 2.38 6.71 -2.93
CA ILE A 65 3.19 5.95 -3.88
C ILE A 65 4.64 6.25 -3.57
N VAL A 66 5.38 5.21 -3.23
CA VAL A 66 6.82 5.27 -2.91
C VAL A 66 7.56 4.50 -3.98
N ASN A 67 8.61 5.10 -4.55
CA ASN A 67 9.42 4.39 -5.55
C ASN A 67 10.45 3.45 -4.89
N SER A 68 11.17 2.69 -5.70
CA SER A 68 12.21 1.74 -5.24
C SER A 68 13.37 2.38 -4.47
N LYS A 69 13.51 3.71 -4.49
CA LYS A 69 14.53 4.45 -3.72
C LYS A 69 13.99 4.96 -2.37
N GLY A 70 12.77 4.57 -1.98
CA GLY A 70 12.14 5.05 -0.75
C GLY A 70 11.61 6.48 -0.82
N VAL A 71 11.54 7.09 -2.02
CA VAL A 71 11.08 8.47 -2.20
C VAL A 71 9.58 8.49 -2.46
N VAL A 72 8.83 9.26 -1.66
CA VAL A 72 7.40 9.52 -1.87
C VAL A 72 7.22 10.32 -3.16
N ARG A 73 6.45 9.77 -4.11
CA ARG A 73 6.13 10.40 -5.38
C ARG A 73 4.73 10.97 -5.44
N LEU A 74 3.79 10.38 -4.68
CA LEU A 74 2.44 10.89 -4.50
C LEU A 74 2.00 10.70 -3.06
N LYS A 75 1.19 11.66 -2.59
CA LYS A 75 0.45 11.60 -1.33
C LYS A 75 -1.00 11.99 -1.62
N GLY A 76 -1.93 11.07 -1.35
CA GLY A 76 -3.37 11.33 -1.35
C GLY A 76 -3.88 11.40 0.08
N ILE A 77 -4.70 12.39 0.39
CA ILE A 77 -5.32 12.57 1.71
C ILE A 77 -6.83 12.54 1.51
N GLY A 78 -7.53 11.76 2.33
CA GLY A 78 -8.98 11.62 2.30
C GLY A 78 -9.47 10.51 1.37
N TYR A 79 -10.77 10.21 1.47
CA TYR A 79 -11.43 9.20 0.66
C TYR A 79 -11.98 9.84 -0.61
N ASP A 80 -11.47 9.39 -1.77
CA ASP A 80 -12.10 9.69 -3.05
C ASP A 80 -13.12 8.58 -3.37
N SER A 81 -14.41 8.92 -3.26
CA SER A 81 -15.52 8.01 -3.58
C SER A 81 -15.77 7.87 -5.08
N SER A 82 -15.15 8.71 -5.91
CA SER A 82 -15.33 8.68 -7.36
C SER A 82 -14.71 7.42 -7.96
N GLU A 83 -15.23 6.98 -9.10
CA GLU A 83 -14.70 5.81 -9.82
C GLU A 83 -13.24 6.02 -10.28
N LYS A 84 -12.78 7.27 -10.30
CA LYS A 84 -11.44 7.68 -10.73
C LYS A 84 -10.33 7.25 -9.78
N PHE A 85 -10.65 6.86 -8.54
CA PHE A 85 -9.62 6.39 -7.59
C PHE A 85 -8.82 5.21 -8.15
N GLU A 86 -9.49 4.20 -8.70
CA GLU A 86 -8.81 3.00 -9.23
C GLU A 86 -7.93 3.35 -10.44
N GLU A 87 -8.44 4.20 -11.33
CA GLU A 87 -7.73 4.67 -12.53
C GLU A 87 -6.51 5.51 -12.14
N GLY A 88 -6.68 6.49 -11.25
CA GLY A 88 -5.59 7.35 -10.78
C GLY A 88 -4.50 6.57 -10.06
N MET A 89 -4.86 5.57 -9.24
CA MET A 89 -3.88 4.68 -8.61
C MET A 89 -3.16 3.79 -9.63
N THR A 90 -3.87 3.27 -10.63
CA THR A 90 -3.29 2.49 -11.73
C THR A 90 -2.29 3.34 -12.53
N GLU A 91 -2.68 4.55 -12.92
CA GLU A 91 -1.82 5.49 -13.65
C GLU A 91 -0.58 5.84 -12.83
N ALA A 92 -0.76 6.10 -11.52
CA ALA A 92 0.34 6.39 -10.63
C ALA A 92 1.34 5.23 -10.51
N VAL A 93 0.86 4.00 -10.37
CA VAL A 93 1.72 2.81 -10.32
C VAL A 93 2.52 2.68 -11.62
N GLU A 94 1.87 2.85 -12.78
CA GLU A 94 2.58 2.78 -14.07
C GLU A 94 3.58 3.92 -14.27
N LYS A 95 3.26 5.13 -13.80
CA LYS A 95 4.11 6.31 -13.93
C LYS A 95 5.36 6.22 -13.05
N TYR A 96 5.27 5.60 -11.87
CA TYR A 96 6.35 5.54 -10.89
C TYR A 96 6.99 4.17 -10.73
N LYS A 97 6.69 3.22 -11.62
CA LYS A 97 7.38 1.94 -11.68
C LYS A 97 8.90 2.14 -11.82
N PRO A 98 9.71 1.25 -11.25
CA PRO A 98 11.15 1.33 -11.38
C PRO A 98 11.58 1.27 -12.86
N GLU A 99 12.59 2.06 -13.23
CA GLU A 99 13.19 2.02 -14.56
C GLU A 99 13.99 0.71 -14.71
N GLY A 100 13.59 -0.14 -15.67
CA GLY A 100 14.27 -1.38 -15.98
C GLY A 100 14.00 -2.50 -14.96
N GLY A 101 13.36 -3.59 -15.41
CA GLY A 101 13.09 -4.77 -14.60
C GLY A 101 14.36 -5.47 -14.13
N ALA A 102 14.93 -5.03 -13.02
CA ALA A 102 15.99 -5.72 -12.32
C ALA A 102 15.91 -5.39 -10.83
N VAL A 103 14.95 -6.01 -10.14
CA VAL A 103 15.25 -6.48 -8.78
C VAL A 103 16.18 -7.67 -8.99
N ALA A 104 17.45 -7.38 -9.29
CA ALA A 104 18.49 -8.38 -9.24
C ALA A 104 18.51 -8.86 -7.79
N ALA A 105 18.12 -10.12 -7.59
CA ALA A 105 18.43 -10.87 -6.41
C ALA A 105 19.91 -10.66 -6.10
N GLN A 106 20.22 -9.86 -5.09
CA GLN A 106 21.54 -9.85 -4.48
C GLN A 106 21.66 -11.12 -3.67
N SER A 107 21.86 -12.23 -4.38
CA SER A 107 22.63 -13.36 -3.90
C SER A 107 24.04 -12.83 -3.67
N SER A 108 24.41 -12.63 -2.42
CA SER A 108 25.81 -12.49 -2.03
C SER A 108 25.97 -13.14 -0.67
N SER A 109 26.18 -14.45 -0.74
CA SER A 109 26.90 -15.21 0.26
C SER A 109 28.24 -14.52 0.54
N GLN A 110 28.50 -14.20 1.80
CA GLN A 110 29.85 -14.21 2.38
C GLN A 110 29.77 -14.90 3.73
#